data_AF-A0A352KFN3-F1
#
_entry.id   AF-A0A352KFN3-F1
#
_cell.length_a   1.000
_cell.length_b   1.000
_cell.length_c   1.000
_cell.angle_alpha   90.00
_cell.angle_beta   90.00
_cell.angle_gamma   90.00
#
_symmetry.space_group_name_H-M   'P 1'
#
loop_
_entity.id
_entity.type
_entity.pdbx_description
1 polymer ?
#
loop_
_entity_poly.entity_id
_entity_poly.type
_entity_poly.pdbx_seq_one_letter_code
_entity_poly.pdbx_strand_id
1 'polypeptide(L)'
;GEDPDFSRKIAALEVDLLALEYTDLRVLASESAGNGPGPESSILKIKGTEVQQRITELLVEAAGYYGNPYLRGMSYEGDNFPIGPEQAVGAAPEYFNMRKTSIYGGSNEIQRNIIAKAVLGL
;
A
#
# COMPACT_ATOMS: atom_id res chain seq x y z
N GLY A 1 -26.01 1.84 2.76
CA GLY A 1 -26.19 0.51 2.15
C GLY A 1 -24.83 0.06 1.68
N GLU A 2 -24.51 -1.23 1.77
CA GLU A 2 -23.27 -1.77 1.20
C GLU A 2 -23.19 -1.44 -0.29
N ASP A 3 -22.10 -0.80 -0.71
CA ASP A 3 -21.75 -0.60 -2.11
C ASP A 3 -21.06 -1.88 -2.63
N PRO A 4 -21.70 -2.65 -3.53
CA PRO A 4 -21.14 -3.92 -4.02
C PRO A 4 -19.81 -3.76 -4.75
N ASP A 5 -19.54 -2.60 -5.34
CA ASP A 5 -18.27 -2.33 -6.03
C ASP A 5 -17.16 -2.03 -5.03
N PHE A 6 -17.46 -1.27 -3.97
CA PHE A 6 -16.51 -1.03 -2.88
C PHE A 6 -16.12 -2.34 -2.17
N SER A 7 -17.11 -3.18 -1.83
CA SER A 7 -16.85 -4.50 -1.23
C SER A 7 -16.02 -5.41 -2.13
N ARG A 8 -16.23 -5.36 -3.46
CA ARG A 8 -15.40 -6.10 -4.43
C ARG A 8 -13.94 -5.63 -4.43
N LYS A 9 -13.70 -4.32 -4.31
CA LYS A 9 -12.34 -3.77 -4.25
C LYS A 9 -11.62 -4.19 -2.95
N ILE A 10 -12.33 -4.19 -1.82
CA ILE A 10 -11.79 -4.71 -0.54
C ILE A 10 -11.42 -6.17 -0.68
N ALA A 11 -12.33 -7.02 -1.13
CA ALA A 11 -12.07 -8.46 -1.28
C ALA A 11 -10.88 -8.73 -2.22
N ALA A 12 -10.76 -7.99 -3.34
CA ALA A 12 -9.62 -8.10 -4.22
C ALA A 12 -8.30 -7.70 -3.53
N LEU A 13 -8.32 -6.63 -2.72
CA LEU A 13 -7.16 -6.18 -1.97
C LEU A 13 -6.76 -7.18 -0.87
N GLU A 14 -7.71 -7.80 -0.19
CA GLU A 14 -7.45 -8.86 0.80
C GLU A 14 -6.76 -10.06 0.16
N VAL A 15 -7.23 -10.48 -1.04
CA VAL A 15 -6.58 -11.55 -1.81
C VAL A 15 -5.14 -11.18 -2.15
N ASP A 16 -4.88 -9.95 -2.61
CA ASP A 16 -3.53 -9.50 -2.92
C ASP A 16 -2.63 -9.42 -1.68
N LEU A 17 -3.18 -8.99 -0.53
CA LEU A 17 -2.46 -8.93 0.73
C LEU A 17 -2.08 -10.33 1.23
N LEU A 18 -3.02 -11.28 1.18
CA LEU A 18 -2.75 -12.68 1.53
C LEU A 18 -1.69 -13.29 0.61
N ALA A 19 -1.79 -13.04 -0.70
CA ALA A 19 -0.79 -13.52 -1.66
C ALA A 19 0.61 -12.93 -1.37
N LEU A 20 0.67 -11.65 -0.97
CA LEU A 20 1.91 -11.00 -0.56
C LEU A 20 2.49 -11.64 0.71
N GLU A 21 1.67 -11.87 1.74
CA GLU A 21 2.08 -12.52 2.99
C GLU A 21 2.65 -13.92 2.74
N TYR A 22 1.95 -14.75 1.96
CA TYR A 22 2.46 -16.07 1.59
C TYR A 22 3.75 -16.01 0.78
N THR A 23 3.90 -15.00 -0.08
CA THR A 23 5.14 -14.79 -0.83
C THR A 23 6.30 -14.44 0.11
N ASP A 24 6.06 -13.57 1.09
CA ASP A 24 7.06 -13.18 2.10
C ASP A 24 7.50 -14.38 2.95
N LEU A 25 6.55 -15.19 3.43
CA LEU A 25 6.84 -16.42 4.15
C LEU A 25 7.69 -17.41 3.34
N ARG A 26 7.44 -17.53 2.02
CA ARG A 26 8.24 -18.38 1.14
C ARG A 26 9.68 -17.86 0.98
N VAL A 27 9.86 -16.54 0.91
CA VAL A 27 11.19 -15.92 0.86
C VAL A 27 11.95 -16.20 2.14
N LEU A 28 11.33 -15.93 3.30
CA LEU A 28 11.93 -16.20 4.61
C LEU A 28 12.29 -17.67 4.81
N ALA A 29 11.43 -18.59 4.36
CA ALA A 29 11.70 -20.02 4.41
C ALA A 29 12.90 -20.41 3.53
N SER A 30 13.01 -19.83 2.33
CA SER A 30 14.14 -20.06 1.42
C SER A 30 15.44 -19.53 2.01
N GLU A 31 15.44 -18.32 2.57
CA GLU A 31 16.59 -17.72 3.25
C GLU A 31 17.04 -18.55 4.45
N SER A 32 16.08 -19.03 5.25
CA SER A 32 16.36 -19.91 6.40
C SER A 32 16.97 -21.25 5.99
N ALA A 33 16.69 -21.72 4.76
CA ALA A 33 17.30 -22.92 4.19
C ALA A 33 18.71 -22.67 3.60
N GLY A 34 19.23 -21.44 3.71
CA GLY A 34 20.55 -21.06 3.22
C GLY A 34 20.59 -20.63 1.75
N ASN A 35 19.44 -20.54 1.07
CA ASN A 35 19.38 -19.94 -0.25
C ASN A 35 19.52 -18.42 -0.07
N GLY A 36 20.57 -17.82 -0.60
CA GLY A 36 20.79 -16.37 -0.52
C GLY A 36 19.65 -15.54 -1.16
N PRO A 37 19.67 -14.21 -0.98
CA PRO A 37 18.61 -13.34 -1.47
C PRO A 37 18.49 -13.42 -3.00
N GLY A 38 17.27 -13.67 -3.49
CA GLY A 38 16.94 -13.74 -4.91
C GLY A 38 16.08 -12.56 -5.39
N PRO A 39 15.55 -12.63 -6.63
CA PRO A 39 14.69 -11.58 -7.20
C PRO A 39 13.37 -11.38 -6.44
N GLU A 40 13.04 -12.26 -5.52
CA GLU A 40 11.84 -12.21 -4.71
C GLU A 40 11.79 -10.94 -3.84
N SER A 41 12.94 -10.44 -3.38
CA SER A 41 13.02 -9.16 -2.67
C SER A 41 12.48 -7.99 -3.51
N SER A 42 12.78 -7.96 -4.81
CA SER A 42 12.24 -6.99 -5.76
C SER A 42 10.74 -7.19 -6.01
N ILE A 43 10.27 -8.44 -6.04
CA ILE A 43 8.84 -8.76 -6.16
C ILE A 43 8.07 -8.26 -4.94
N LEU A 44 8.57 -8.55 -3.73
CA LEU A 44 7.99 -8.10 -2.47
C LEU A 44 7.92 -6.58 -2.41
N LYS A 45 8.98 -5.87 -2.83
CA LYS A 45 8.97 -4.41 -2.90
C LYS A 45 7.83 -3.91 -3.80
N ILE A 46 7.75 -4.40 -5.04
CA ILE A 46 6.72 -3.96 -5.99
C ILE A 46 5.33 -4.22 -5.41
N LYS A 47 5.03 -5.48 -5.04
CA LYS A 47 3.71 -5.87 -4.58
C LYS A 47 3.32 -5.19 -3.26
N GLY A 48 4.26 -5.04 -2.33
CA GLY A 48 4.04 -4.31 -1.09
C GLY A 48 3.65 -2.85 -1.32
N THR A 49 4.36 -2.16 -2.23
CA THR A 49 4.02 -0.76 -2.55
C THR A 49 2.66 -0.63 -3.25
N GLU A 50 2.32 -1.54 -4.16
CA GLU A 50 1.00 -1.55 -4.83
C GLU A 50 -0.14 -1.80 -3.84
N VAL A 51 0.03 -2.73 -2.89
CA VAL A 51 -0.95 -3.01 -1.84
C VAL A 51 -1.14 -1.81 -0.92
N GLN A 52 -0.06 -1.19 -0.42
CA GLN A 52 -0.14 0.02 0.41
C GLN A 52 -0.86 1.17 -0.32
N GLN A 53 -0.57 1.34 -1.61
CA GLN A 53 -1.24 2.36 -2.42
C GLN A 53 -2.74 2.07 -2.57
N ARG A 54 -3.14 0.83 -2.79
CA ARG A 54 -4.56 0.46 -2.88
C ARG A 54 -5.30 0.56 -1.55
N ILE A 55 -4.65 0.25 -0.43
CA ILE A 55 -5.22 0.48 0.91
C ILE A 55 -5.59 1.96 1.05
N THR A 56 -4.64 2.85 0.78
CA THR A 56 -4.88 4.29 0.96
C THR A 56 -5.87 4.89 -0.06
N GLU A 57 -5.98 4.31 -1.26
CA GLU A 57 -7.04 4.65 -2.22
C GLU A 57 -8.42 4.34 -1.66
N LEU A 58 -8.60 3.14 -1.11
CA LEU A 58 -9.87 2.73 -0.51
C LEU A 58 -10.20 3.51 0.77
N LEU A 59 -9.19 3.93 1.54
CA LEU A 59 -9.42 4.81 2.69
C LEU A 59 -9.97 6.18 2.25
N VAL A 60 -9.44 6.77 1.18
CA VAL A 60 -9.95 8.04 0.64
C VAL A 60 -11.35 7.85 0.03
N GLU A 61 -11.58 6.75 -0.69
CA GLU A 61 -12.90 6.42 -1.23
C GLU A 61 -13.94 6.25 -0.12
N ALA A 62 -13.60 5.53 0.96
CA ALA A 62 -14.45 5.33 2.13
C ALA A 62 -14.72 6.64 2.90
N ALA A 63 -13.72 7.50 3.02
CA ALA A 63 -13.86 8.80 3.66
C ALA A 63 -14.81 9.73 2.89
N GLY A 64 -14.93 9.55 1.57
CA GLY A 64 -15.77 10.38 0.71
C GLY A 64 -15.45 11.86 0.88
N TYR A 65 -16.49 12.68 1.07
CA TYR A 65 -16.31 14.13 1.27
C TYR A 65 -15.49 14.49 2.52
N TYR A 66 -15.41 13.61 3.52
CA TYR A 66 -14.63 13.83 4.74
C TYR A 66 -13.11 13.66 4.51
N GLY A 67 -12.68 13.21 3.33
CA GLY A 67 -11.27 13.23 2.92
C GLY A 67 -10.78 14.60 2.42
N ASN A 68 -11.69 15.52 2.07
CA ASN A 68 -11.35 16.82 1.49
C ASN A 68 -10.79 17.88 2.47
N PRO A 69 -11.19 17.93 3.75
CA PRO A 69 -10.70 18.95 4.68
C PRO A 69 -9.17 18.95 4.81
N TYR A 70 -8.58 20.15 4.72
CA TYR A 70 -7.14 20.31 4.92
C TYR A 70 -6.81 20.30 6.41
N LEU A 71 -6.06 19.29 6.86
CA LEU A 71 -5.79 19.02 8.27
C LEU A 71 -4.74 19.93 8.93
N ARG A 72 -4.03 20.75 8.16
CA ARG A 72 -2.96 21.59 8.74
C ARG A 72 -3.57 22.62 9.70
N GLY A 73 -3.17 22.56 10.96
CA GLY A 73 -3.68 23.45 12.01
C GLY A 73 -4.98 22.98 12.66
N MET A 74 -5.49 21.80 12.27
CA MET A 74 -6.50 21.09 13.06
C MET A 74 -5.84 20.40 14.25
N SER A 75 -6.53 20.40 15.38
CA SER A 75 -6.04 19.85 16.64
C SER A 75 -7.22 19.27 17.42
N TYR A 76 -6.99 18.18 18.14
CA TYR A 76 -7.95 17.69 19.13
C TYR A 76 -7.94 18.54 20.42
N GLU A 77 -6.99 19.47 20.51
CA GLU A 77 -6.87 20.48 21.56
C GLU A 77 -7.20 21.87 20.99
N GLY A 78 -8.08 22.62 21.66
CA GLY A 78 -8.53 23.96 21.21
C GLY A 78 -9.76 23.91 20.30
N ASP A 79 -10.07 25.03 19.63
CA ASP A 79 -11.35 25.19 18.91
C ASP A 79 -11.37 24.63 17.47
N ASN A 80 -10.22 24.18 16.94
CA ASN A 80 -10.07 23.71 15.56
C ASN A 80 -10.17 22.18 15.44
N PHE A 81 -11.32 21.62 15.79
CA PHE A 81 -11.57 20.19 15.73
C PHE A 81 -11.61 19.63 14.29
N PRO A 82 -11.19 18.37 14.06
CA PRO A 82 -11.33 17.71 12.76
C PRO A 82 -12.78 17.62 12.29
N ILE A 83 -12.99 17.77 10.98
CA ILE A 83 -14.32 17.66 10.35
C ILE A 83 -14.57 16.21 9.94
N GLY A 84 -15.69 15.65 10.40
CA GLY A 84 -16.15 14.33 9.99
C GLY A 84 -15.92 13.23 11.03
N PRO A 85 -16.20 11.96 10.67
CA PRO A 85 -15.93 10.82 11.54
C PRO A 85 -14.43 10.64 11.76
N GLU A 86 -14.04 10.20 12.95
CA GLU A 86 -12.64 10.03 13.36
C GLU A 86 -11.83 9.17 12.39
N GLN A 87 -12.45 8.13 11.82
CA GLN A 87 -11.81 7.20 10.88
C GLN A 87 -11.48 7.83 9.52
N ALA A 88 -12.13 8.94 9.16
CA ALA A 88 -11.85 9.66 7.91
C ALA A 88 -10.70 10.67 8.07
N VAL A 89 -10.37 11.02 9.32
CA VAL A 89 -9.31 11.98 9.63
C VAL A 89 -7.97 11.42 9.16
N GLY A 90 -7.31 12.13 8.25
CA GLY A 90 -5.99 11.76 7.75
C GLY A 90 -5.97 10.87 6.52
N ALA A 91 -7.13 10.43 6.00
CA ALA A 91 -7.20 9.56 4.84
C ALA A 91 -6.47 10.15 3.60
N ALA A 92 -6.75 11.42 3.28
CA ALA A 92 -6.12 12.11 2.14
C ALA A 92 -4.61 12.36 2.31
N PRO A 93 -4.10 12.95 3.41
CA PRO A 93 -2.65 13.14 3.56
C PRO A 93 -1.88 11.82 3.56
N GLU A 94 -2.45 10.75 4.13
CA GLU A 94 -1.83 9.42 4.09
C GLU A 94 -1.77 8.86 2.65
N TYR A 95 -2.87 8.97 1.89
CA TYR A 95 -2.89 8.62 0.47
C TYR A 95 -1.81 9.34 -0.35
N PHE A 96 -1.68 10.66 -0.17
CA PHE A 96 -0.66 11.44 -0.86
C PHE A 96 0.75 11.01 -0.44
N ASN A 97 0.98 10.79 0.85
CA ASN A 97 2.26 10.35 1.38
C ASN A 97 2.62 8.91 0.93
N MET A 98 1.65 8.04 0.69
CA MET A 98 1.91 6.69 0.20
C MET A 98 2.22 6.62 -1.30
N ARG A 99 1.99 7.69 -2.08
CA ARG A 99 2.37 7.69 -3.51
C ARG A 99 3.87 7.58 -3.74
N LYS A 100 4.70 8.12 -2.83
CA LYS A 100 6.16 8.08 -2.99
C LYS A 100 6.76 6.67 -2.83
N THR A 101 6.06 5.72 -2.23
CA THR A 101 6.59 4.37 -1.91
C THR A 101 6.97 3.56 -3.14
N SER A 102 6.28 3.77 -4.26
CA SER A 102 6.64 3.16 -5.55
C SER A 102 7.91 3.75 -6.18
N ILE A 103 8.48 4.83 -5.62
CA ILE A 103 9.63 5.57 -6.16
C ILE A 103 10.85 5.48 -5.24
N TYR A 104 10.73 5.87 -3.97
CA TYR A 104 11.89 5.90 -3.07
C TYR A 104 12.34 4.47 -2.71
N GLY A 105 13.64 4.31 -2.43
CA GLY A 105 14.24 2.99 -2.20
C GLY A 105 14.39 2.14 -3.47
N GLY A 106 14.29 2.76 -4.65
CA GLY A 106 14.33 2.12 -5.96
C GLY A 106 12.93 2.01 -6.56
N SER A 107 12.73 2.60 -7.74
CA SER A 107 11.39 2.64 -8.33
C SER A 107 10.90 1.25 -8.72
N ASN A 108 9.58 1.09 -8.84
CA ASN A 108 8.99 -0.19 -9.26
C ASN A 108 9.47 -0.59 -10.66
N GLU A 109 9.76 0.36 -11.56
CA GLU A 109 10.36 0.09 -12.88
C GLU A 109 11.78 -0.46 -12.75
N ILE A 110 12.60 0.11 -11.85
CA ILE A 110 13.93 -0.41 -11.56
C ILE A 110 13.85 -1.85 -11.01
N GLN A 111 12.91 -2.11 -10.09
CA GLN A 111 12.72 -3.47 -9.57
C GLN A 111 12.28 -4.46 -10.67
N ARG A 112 11.40 -4.05 -11.59
CA ARG A 112 11.00 -4.89 -12.73
C ARG A 112 12.18 -5.21 -13.64
N ASN A 113 13.10 -4.26 -13.84
CA ASN A 113 14.33 -4.50 -14.60
C ASN A 113 15.28 -5.49 -13.88
N ILE A 114 15.39 -5.41 -12.55
CA ILE A 114 16.17 -6.39 -11.76
C ILE A 114 15.58 -7.79 -11.93
N ILE A 115 14.25 -7.92 -11.84
CA ILE A 115 13.56 -9.19 -12.06
C ILE A 115 13.79 -9.70 -13.49
N ALA A 116 13.67 -8.84 -14.51
CA ALA A 116 13.89 -9.23 -15.90
C ALA A 116 15.31 -9.78 -16.12
N LYS A 117 16.33 -9.11 -15.55
CA LYS A 117 17.72 -9.58 -15.59
C LYS A 117 17.90 -10.92 -14.88
N ALA A 118 17.35 -11.05 -13.67
CA ALA A 118 17.53 -12.23 -12.83
C ALA A 118 16.79 -13.47 -13.34
N VAL A 119 15.58 -13.29 -13.89
CA VAL A 119 14.69 -14.39 -14.27
C VAL A 119 14.76 -14.70 -15.76
N LEU A 120 14.87 -13.67 -16.61
CA LEU A 120 14.81 -13.81 -18.07
C LEU A 120 16.17 -13.68 -18.75
N GLY A 121 17.22 -13.23 -18.03
CA GLY A 121 18.56 -13.03 -18.58
C GLY A 121 18.65 -11.89 -19.62
N LEU A 122 17.72 -10.94 -19.57
CA LEU A 122 17.61 -9.79 -20.48
C LEU A 122 18.41 -8.57 -20.01
#